data_AF-A0A416EMQ6-F1
#
_entry.id   AF-A0A416EMQ6-F1
#
_cell.length_a   1.000
_cell.length_b   1.000
_cell.length_c   1.000
_cell.angle_alpha   90.00
_cell.angle_beta   90.00
_cell.angle_gamma   90.00
#
_symmetry.space_group_name_H-M   'P 1'
#
loop_
_entity.id
_entity.type
_entity.pdbx_description
1 polymer ?
#
loop_
_entity_poly.entity_id
_entity_poly.type
_entity_poly.pdbx_seq_one_letter_code
_entity_poly.pdbx_strand_id
1 'polypeptide(L)'
;MTARIVIISGACGTGKSSVSRLLAETSAYEHAVHIHMDDFYQYIRKGYIAPWLDGSGEQNETMIESAAACAQRFSEGGYEVYVDGVIGPWYLGPWINIAEKGTAAA
;
A
#
# COMPACT_ATOMS: atom_id res chain seq x y z
N MET A 1 -8.06 -0.43 -18.60
CA MET A 1 -8.08 0.93 -18.03
C MET A 1 -7.39 0.88 -16.69
N THR A 2 -6.43 1.76 -16.48
CA THR A 2 -5.61 1.83 -15.26
C THR A 2 -6.38 2.63 -14.20
N ALA A 3 -6.56 2.06 -13.00
CA ALA A 3 -7.36 2.66 -11.93
C ALA A 3 -6.49 3.36 -10.88
N ARG A 4 -7.07 4.24 -10.04
CA ARG A 4 -6.30 5.01 -9.06
C ARG A 4 -5.81 4.18 -7.87
N ILE A 5 -4.69 4.61 -7.28
CA ILE A 5 -4.18 4.14 -6.00
C ILE A 5 -4.40 5.26 -4.96
N VAL A 6 -4.99 4.92 -3.83
CA VAL A 6 -5.25 5.84 -2.71
C VAL A 6 -4.47 5.37 -1.49
N ILE A 7 -3.55 6.20 -0.99
CA ILE A 7 -2.79 5.92 0.22
C ILE A 7 -3.54 6.47 1.43
N ILE A 8 -3.88 5.60 2.37
CA ILE A 8 -4.54 5.91 3.63
C ILE A 8 -3.53 5.68 4.75
N SER A 9 -2.79 6.74 5.08
CA SER A 9 -1.75 6.74 6.11
C SER A 9 -2.17 7.53 7.35
N GLY A 10 -1.48 7.30 8.47
CA GLY A 10 -1.79 7.88 9.78
C GLY A 10 -1.38 6.97 10.94
N ALA A 11 -1.41 7.51 12.16
CA ALA A 11 -1.01 6.77 13.37
C ALA A 11 -1.87 5.51 13.63
N CYS A 12 -1.38 4.63 14.48
CA CYS A 12 -2.15 3.46 14.92
C CYS A 12 -3.44 3.90 15.62
N GLY A 13 -4.56 3.23 15.33
CA GLY A 13 -5.86 3.53 15.94
C GLY A 13 -6.65 4.69 15.32
N THR A 14 -6.15 5.37 14.29
CA THR A 14 -6.89 6.47 13.62
C THR A 14 -7.99 6.01 12.65
N GLY A 15 -8.28 4.71 12.58
CA GLY A 15 -9.35 4.16 11.75
C GLY A 15 -9.01 3.91 10.27
N LYS A 16 -7.72 3.89 9.90
CA LYS A 16 -7.27 3.65 8.51
C LYS A 16 -7.88 2.38 7.91
N SER A 17 -7.84 1.26 8.62
CA SER A 17 -8.40 -0.02 8.16
C SER A 17 -9.91 0.01 8.01
N SER A 18 -10.60 0.66 8.95
CA SER A 18 -12.05 0.83 8.85
C SER A 18 -12.44 1.65 7.62
N VAL A 19 -11.75 2.78 7.37
CA VAL A 19 -12.02 3.66 6.23
C VAL A 19 -11.62 3.01 4.91
N SER A 20 -10.46 2.36 4.85
CA SER A 20 -9.96 1.69 3.63
C SER A 20 -10.88 0.55 3.19
N ARG A 21 -11.34 -0.27 4.16
CA ARG A 21 -12.31 -1.31 3.91
C ARG A 21 -13.63 -0.74 3.40
N LEU A 22 -14.18 0.27 4.09
CA LEU A 22 -15.44 0.90 3.68
C LEU A 22 -15.34 1.46 2.26
N LEU A 23 -14.28 2.20 1.95
CA LEU A 23 -14.06 2.77 0.63
C LEU A 23 -13.94 1.71 -0.46
N ALA A 24 -13.27 0.58 -0.19
CA ALA A 24 -13.18 -0.54 -1.12
C ALA A 24 -14.56 -1.21 -1.34
N GLU A 25 -15.30 -1.48 -0.28
CA GLU A 25 -16.65 -2.09 -0.33
C GLU A 25 -17.67 -1.18 -1.02
N THR A 26 -17.50 0.14 -0.97
CA THR A 26 -18.40 1.13 -1.58
C THR A 26 -17.84 1.79 -2.84
N SER A 27 -16.80 1.20 -3.44
CA SER A 27 -16.18 1.71 -4.66
C SER A 27 -17.18 1.81 -5.81
N ALA A 28 -17.02 2.82 -6.67
CA ALA A 28 -17.77 2.95 -7.92
C ALA A 28 -17.12 2.18 -9.09
N TYR A 29 -15.91 1.64 -8.89
CA TYR A 29 -15.24 0.80 -9.88
C TYR A 29 -15.82 -0.61 -9.82
N GLU A 30 -15.73 -1.34 -10.95
CA GLU A 30 -16.15 -2.75 -11.01
C GLU A 30 -15.36 -3.62 -10.03
N HIS A 31 -14.09 -3.26 -9.78
CA HIS A 31 -13.23 -3.96 -8.84
C HIS A 31 -12.46 -3.00 -7.94
N ALA A 32 -12.34 -3.35 -6.67
CA ALA A 32 -11.56 -2.62 -5.68
C ALA A 32 -10.75 -3.56 -4.78
N VAL A 33 -9.63 -3.07 -4.25
CA VAL A 33 -8.72 -3.81 -3.37
C VAL A 33 -8.38 -2.96 -2.16
N HIS A 34 -8.46 -3.57 -0.98
CA HIS A 34 -7.88 -3.05 0.26
C HIS A 34 -6.57 -3.81 0.54
N ILE A 35 -5.45 -3.11 0.44
CA ILE A 35 -4.13 -3.62 0.80
C ILE A 35 -3.86 -3.21 2.25
N HIS A 36 -3.98 -4.17 3.17
CA HIS A 36 -3.57 -4.00 4.56
C HIS A 36 -2.06 -4.28 4.69
N MET A 37 -1.23 -3.23 4.74
CA MET A 37 0.23 -3.39 4.65
C MET A 37 0.81 -4.17 5.83
N ASP A 38 0.19 -4.11 7.01
CA ASP A 38 0.66 -4.83 8.19
C ASP A 38 0.70 -6.35 7.97
N ASP A 39 -0.12 -6.88 7.05
CA ASP A 39 -0.12 -8.31 6.69
C ASP A 39 1.19 -8.71 5.99
N PHE A 40 1.84 -7.80 5.26
CA PHE A 40 3.07 -8.13 4.56
C PHE A 40 4.19 -8.44 5.58
N TYR A 41 4.24 -7.72 6.70
CA TYR A 41 5.19 -8.02 7.78
C TYR A 41 4.96 -9.41 8.35
N GLN A 42 3.69 -9.86 8.40
CA GLN A 42 3.33 -11.20 8.89
C GLN A 42 3.72 -12.33 7.93
N TYR A 43 4.02 -12.02 6.67
CA TYR A 43 4.52 -13.00 5.71
C TYR A 43 5.99 -13.39 5.98
N ILE A 44 6.76 -12.54 6.67
CA ILE A 44 8.14 -12.83 7.04
C ILE A 44 8.17 -13.90 8.14
N ARG A 45 8.61 -15.11 7.79
CA ARG A 45 8.72 -16.24 8.73
C ARG A 45 10.10 -16.38 9.36
N LYS A 46 11.14 -15.85 8.72
CA LYS A 46 12.52 -15.94 9.18
C LYS A 46 13.17 -14.56 9.06
N GLY A 47 13.83 -14.14 10.13
CA GLY A 47 14.53 -12.84 10.17
C GLY A 47 13.59 -11.64 10.36
N TYR A 48 12.36 -11.85 10.83
CA TYR A 48 11.45 -10.74 11.15
C TYR A 48 12.04 -9.86 12.25
N ILE A 49 12.07 -8.56 11.98
CA ILE A 49 12.40 -7.51 12.94
C ILE A 49 11.15 -6.63 13.08
N ALA A 50 10.74 -6.32 14.30
CA ALA A 50 9.59 -5.43 14.48
C ALA A 50 9.88 -4.04 13.85
N PRO A 51 8.92 -3.46 13.10
CA PRO A 51 9.18 -2.30 12.22
C PRO A 51 9.58 -1.00 12.94
N TRP A 52 9.41 -0.94 14.27
CA TRP A 52 9.80 0.20 15.10
C TRP A 52 11.16 0.04 15.79
N LEU A 53 11.84 -1.09 15.61
CA LEU A 53 13.15 -1.34 16.23
C LEU A 53 14.29 -0.86 15.32
N ASP A 54 15.40 -0.50 15.96
CA ASP A 54 16.66 -0.26 15.25
C ASP A 54 17.06 -1.50 14.44
N GLY A 55 17.53 -1.28 13.22
CA GLY A 55 17.88 -2.34 12.27
C GLY A 55 16.72 -2.86 11.41
N SER A 56 15.49 -2.39 11.62
CA SER A 56 14.34 -2.74 10.75
C SER A 56 14.31 -1.99 9.41
N GLY A 57 15.19 -1.01 9.19
CA GLY A 57 15.15 -0.11 8.03
C GLY A 57 15.07 -0.81 6.68
N GLU A 58 16.01 -1.71 6.39
CA GLU A 58 16.05 -2.47 5.12
C GLU A 58 14.80 -3.36 4.94
N GLN A 59 14.32 -3.96 6.03
CA GLN A 59 13.07 -4.73 6.01
C GLN A 59 11.89 -3.81 5.66
N ASN A 60 11.77 -2.67 6.34
CA ASN A 60 10.67 -1.73 6.15
C ASN A 60 10.66 -1.15 4.73
N GLU A 61 11.83 -0.82 4.17
CA GLU A 61 11.98 -0.40 2.77
C GLU A 61 11.48 -1.50 1.82
N THR A 62 11.95 -2.73 2.01
CA THR A 62 11.48 -3.90 1.24
C THR A 62 9.96 -4.08 1.34
N MET A 63 9.37 -3.86 2.52
CA MET A 63 7.93 -3.96 2.71
C MET A 63 7.15 -2.91 1.93
N ILE A 64 7.61 -1.65 1.96
CA ILE A 64 6.98 -0.55 1.23
C ILE A 64 7.07 -0.79 -0.28
N GLU A 65 8.23 -1.20 -0.78
CA GLU A 65 8.42 -1.51 -2.20
C GLU A 65 7.52 -2.66 -2.66
N SER A 66 7.41 -3.71 -1.83
CA SER A 66 6.53 -4.85 -2.09
C SER A 66 5.06 -4.44 -2.16
N ALA A 67 4.61 -3.61 -1.21
CA ALA A 67 3.24 -3.09 -1.20
C ALA A 67 2.96 -2.18 -2.40
N ALA A 68 3.91 -1.32 -2.76
CA ALA A 68 3.81 -0.42 -3.91
C ALA A 68 3.73 -1.19 -5.23
N ALA A 69 4.56 -2.23 -5.42
CA ALA A 69 4.52 -3.09 -6.60
C ALA A 69 3.19 -3.86 -6.70
N CYS A 70 2.68 -4.37 -5.57
CA CYS A 70 1.38 -5.02 -5.51
C CYS A 70 0.24 -4.06 -5.91
N ALA A 71 0.23 -2.86 -5.32
CA ALA A 71 -0.75 -1.81 -5.64
C ALA A 71 -0.71 -1.42 -7.12
N GLN A 72 0.49 -1.23 -7.68
CA GLN A 72 0.67 -0.94 -9.10
C GLN A 72 0.05 -2.04 -9.97
N ARG A 73 0.34 -3.31 -9.68
CA ARG A 73 -0.17 -4.43 -10.48
C ARG A 73 -1.70 -4.53 -10.47
N PHE A 74 -2.34 -4.24 -9.34
CA PHE A 74 -3.80 -4.19 -9.24
C PHE A 74 -4.39 -2.99 -10.01
N SER A 75 -3.79 -1.81 -9.87
CA SER A 75 -4.15 -0.60 -10.61
C SER A 75 -4.09 -0.82 -12.13
N GLU A 76 -3.03 -1.47 -12.62
CA GLU A 76 -2.87 -1.90 -14.02
C GLU A 76 -3.92 -2.92 -14.46
N GLY A 77 -4.41 -3.74 -13.53
CA GLY A 77 -5.54 -4.64 -13.74
C GLY A 77 -6.91 -3.94 -13.74
N GLY A 78 -6.98 -2.63 -13.50
CA GLY A 78 -8.23 -1.87 -13.42
C GLY A 78 -8.94 -1.92 -12.07
N TYR A 79 -8.25 -2.38 -11.02
CA TYR A 79 -8.78 -2.35 -9.66
C TYR A 79 -8.48 -1.00 -9.01
N GLU A 80 -9.48 -0.37 -8.41
CA GLU A 80 -9.24 0.75 -7.51
C GLU A 80 -8.54 0.25 -6.24
N VAL A 81 -7.39 0.83 -5.90
CA VAL A 81 -6.56 0.31 -4.79
C VAL A 81 -6.55 1.27 -3.62
N TYR A 82 -6.84 0.75 -2.43
CA TYR A 82 -6.73 1.44 -1.15
C TYR A 82 -5.61 0.82 -0.33
N VAL A 83 -4.51 1.55 -0.15
CA VAL A 83 -3.34 1.10 0.63
C VAL A 83 -3.46 1.64 2.05
N ASP A 84 -3.57 0.73 3.00
CA ASP A 84 -3.73 1.00 4.42
C ASP A 84 -2.45 0.63 5.18
N GLY A 85 -1.80 1.63 5.77
CA GLY A 85 -0.71 1.40 6.71
C GLY A 85 0.01 2.69 7.07
N VAL A 86 1.03 2.58 7.92
CA VAL A 86 1.84 3.75 8.33
C VAL A 86 2.88 4.04 7.24
N ILE A 87 2.58 4.97 6.35
CA ILE A 87 3.50 5.46 5.30
C ILE A 87 3.92 6.88 5.66
N GLY A 88 5.13 7.04 6.16
CA GLY A 88 5.74 8.34 6.42
C GLY A 88 6.35 8.94 5.16
N PRO A 89 6.68 10.25 5.17
CA PRO A 89 7.29 10.94 4.02
C PRO A 89 8.55 10.26 3.46
N TRP A 90 9.35 9.63 4.33
CA TRP A 90 10.58 8.90 3.96
C TRP A 90 10.32 7.64 3.12
N TYR A 91 9.09 7.14 3.09
CA TYR A 91 8.69 5.99 2.30
C TYR A 91 7.87 6.36 1.06
N LEU A 92 7.78 7.65 0.70
CA LEU A 92 6.99 8.10 -0.46
C LEU A 92 7.65 7.80 -1.82
N GLY A 93 8.96 7.55 -1.86
CA GLY A 93 9.72 7.36 -3.10
C GLY A 93 9.10 6.33 -4.07
N PRO A 94 8.82 5.09 -3.64
CA PRO A 94 8.20 4.08 -4.50
C PRO A 94 6.84 4.51 -5.08
N TRP A 95 6.03 5.22 -4.29
CA TRP A 95 4.70 5.70 -4.71
C TRP A 95 4.78 6.85 -5.70
N ILE A 96 5.71 7.80 -5.48
CA ILE A 96 5.99 8.90 -6.41
C ILE A 96 6.47 8.34 -7.75
N ASN A 97 7.37 7.36 -7.73
CA ASN A 97 7.85 6.71 -8.95
C ASN A 97 6.70 6.06 -9.75
N ILE A 98 5.70 5.48 -9.09
CA ILE A 98 4.50 4.95 -9.76
C ILE A 98 3.69 6.08 -10.39
N ALA A 99 3.48 7.18 -9.64
CA ALA A 99 2.73 8.33 -10.13
C ALA A 99 3.43 9.02 -11.32
N GLU A 100 4.75 9.16 -11.29
CA GLU A 100 5.56 9.81 -12.34
C GLU A 100 5.60 9.01 -13.64
N LYS A 101 5.65 7.67 -13.55
CA LYS A 101 5.51 6.80 -14.74
C LYS A 101 4.16 7.00 -15.45
N GLY A 102 3.19 7.57 -14.73
CA GLY A 102 1.81 7.63 -15.14
C GLY A 102 1.20 6.23 -15.06
N THR A 103 -0.08 6.18 -14.74
CA THR A 103 -0.90 4.99 -14.96
C THR A 103 -1.09 4.85 -16.47
N ALA A 104 -0.08 4.30 -17.16
CA ALA A 104 -0.06 4.21 -18.62
C ALA A 104 -1.37 3.56 -19.11
N ALA A 105 -2.21 4.38 -19.73
CA ALA A 105 -3.28 3.88 -20.58
C ALA A 105 -2.60 3.37 -21.86
N ALA A 106 -2.46 2.06 -21.95
CA ALA A 106 -2.41 1.36 -23.23
C ALA A 106 -3.80 0.79 -23.52
#